data_AF-A0A7W8WHG7-F1
#
_entry.id   AF-A0A7W8WHG7-F1
#
_cell.length_a   1.000
_cell.length_b   1.000
_cell.length_c   1.000
_cell.angle_alpha   90.00
_cell.angle_beta   90.00
_cell.angle_gamma   90.00
#
_symmetry.space_group_name_H-M   'P 1'
#
loop_
_entity.id
_entity.type
_entity.pdbx_description
1 polymer ?
#
loop_
_entity_poly.entity_id
_entity_poly.type
_entity_poly.pdbx_seq_one_letter_code
_entity_poly.pdbx_strand_id
1 'polypeptide(L)'
;MPRDVSIAGFDNVPYGEYASPALTSVDFQSEKMGELAIMKLSDELHGKGEESAGYSMLDPHLVVRESTVRQESGEAADDAAGSDGRVPKSVTRMPAAE
;
A
#
# COMPACT_ATOMS: atom_id res chain seq x y z
N MET A 1 1.44 -19.22 -7.40
CA MET A 1 2.01 -18.07 -6.67
C MET A 1 0.88 -17.23 -6.07
N PRO A 2 0.29 -17.68 -4.94
CA PRO A 2 0.61 -16.91 -3.75
C PRO A 2 1.23 -17.75 -2.62
N ARG A 3 1.07 -19.08 -2.69
CA ARG A 3 1.52 -20.03 -1.66
C ARG A 3 3.04 -20.15 -1.59
N ASP A 4 3.70 -20.27 -2.73
CA ASP A 4 5.16 -20.36 -2.78
C ASP A 4 5.80 -18.99 -2.59
N VAL A 5 5.28 -17.99 -3.31
CA VAL A 5 5.68 -16.58 -3.23
C VAL A 5 4.43 -15.71 -3.37
N SER A 6 4.26 -14.80 -2.42
CA SER A 6 3.26 -13.73 -2.49
C SER A 6 3.81 -12.54 -3.28
N ILE A 7 2.96 -11.94 -4.11
CA ILE A 7 3.31 -10.83 -5.01
C ILE A 7 2.37 -9.67 -4.74
N ALA A 8 2.92 -8.50 -4.41
CA ALA A 8 2.20 -7.23 -4.37
C ALA A 8 2.80 -6.29 -5.42
N GLY A 9 1.92 -5.69 -6.23
CA GLY A 9 2.29 -4.71 -7.25
C GLY A 9 2.08 -3.26 -6.81
N PHE A 10 2.26 -2.35 -7.75
CA PHE A 10 1.97 -0.93 -7.65
C PHE A 10 1.10 -0.52 -8.86
N ASP A 11 0.47 0.66 -8.81
CA ASP A 11 -0.39 1.29 -9.83
C ASP A 11 -1.87 0.90 -9.85
N ASN A 12 -2.27 -0.25 -9.30
CA ASN A 12 -3.65 -0.75 -9.40
C ASN A 12 -4.22 -0.73 -10.85
N VAL A 13 -3.40 -1.03 -11.86
CA VAL A 13 -3.86 -1.01 -13.26
C VAL A 13 -5.05 -1.97 -13.48
N PRO A 14 -6.01 -1.65 -14.37
CA PRO A 14 -7.20 -2.49 -14.59
C PRO A 14 -6.87 -3.95 -14.94
N TYR A 15 -5.79 -4.18 -15.69
CA TYR A 15 -5.33 -5.52 -16.05
C TYR A 15 -4.95 -6.39 -14.84
N GLY A 16 -4.61 -5.78 -13.69
CA GLY A 16 -4.32 -6.50 -12.46
C GLY A 16 -5.49 -7.31 -11.92
N GLU A 17 -6.72 -6.92 -12.23
CA GLU A 17 -7.95 -7.65 -11.85
C GLU A 17 -8.15 -8.93 -12.68
N TYR A 18 -7.64 -8.93 -13.91
CA TYR A 18 -7.79 -10.04 -14.85
C TYR A 18 -6.57 -10.96 -14.89
N ALA A 19 -5.51 -10.64 -14.16
CA ALA A 19 -4.39 -11.54 -13.94
C ALA A 19 -4.83 -12.79 -13.19
N SER A 20 -4.09 -13.90 -13.34
CA SER A 20 -4.34 -15.13 -12.59
C SER A 20 -3.08 -15.55 -11.82
N PRO A 21 -3.06 -15.43 -10.49
CA PRO A 21 -4.11 -14.86 -9.62
C PRO A 21 -4.26 -13.34 -9.78
N ALA A 22 -5.43 -12.80 -9.41
CA ALA A 22 -5.66 -11.35 -9.41
C ALA A 22 -4.65 -10.63 -8.50
N LEU A 23 -4.07 -9.52 -8.97
CA LEU A 23 -2.92 -8.86 -8.34
C LEU A 23 -3.32 -7.93 -7.19
N THR A 24 -2.86 -8.25 -5.99
CA THR A 24 -2.78 -7.28 -4.88
C THR A 24 -1.88 -6.13 -5.32
N SER A 25 -2.35 -4.90 -5.20
CA SER A 25 -1.61 -3.72 -5.68
C SER A 25 -1.91 -2.48 -4.86
N VAL A 26 -0.96 -1.56 -4.78
CA VAL A 26 -1.19 -0.22 -4.22
C VAL A 26 -1.85 0.65 -5.28
N ASP A 27 -2.99 1.24 -4.91
CA ASP A 27 -3.61 2.32 -5.66
C ASP A 27 -3.12 3.66 -5.11
N PHE A 28 -2.33 4.38 -5.90
CA PHE A 28 -1.81 5.71 -5.54
C PHE A 28 -2.76 6.86 -5.93
N GLN A 29 -3.98 6.55 -6.37
CA GLN A 29 -5.03 7.49 -6.79
C GLN A 29 -4.66 8.26 -8.07
N SER A 30 -4.25 7.53 -9.12
CA SER A 30 -3.75 8.10 -10.39
C SER A 30 -4.73 9.08 -11.06
N GLU A 31 -6.02 8.79 -11.01
CA GLU A 31 -7.09 9.67 -11.53
C GLU A 31 -7.11 11.02 -10.79
N LYS A 32 -7.14 10.97 -9.45
CA LYS A 32 -7.13 12.16 -8.59
C LYS A 32 -5.83 12.95 -8.73
N MET A 33 -4.70 12.27 -8.95
CA MET A 33 -3.43 12.91 -9.24
C MET A 33 -3.49 13.70 -10.55
N GLY A 34 -4.07 13.13 -11.61
CA GLY A 34 -4.27 13.81 -12.89
C GLY A 34 -5.20 15.02 -12.76
N GLU A 35 -6.30 14.88 -12.01
CA GLU A 35 -7.23 15.97 -11.71
C GLU A 35 -6.53 17.13 -10.99
N LEU A 36 -5.79 16.84 -9.91
CA LEU A 36 -5.04 17.87 -9.18
C LEU A 36 -3.97 18.54 -10.05
N ALA A 37 -3.31 17.77 -10.91
CA ALA A 37 -2.29 18.30 -11.80
C ALA A 37 -2.88 19.32 -12.79
N ILE A 38 -4.03 19.01 -13.42
CA ILE A 38 -4.65 19.94 -14.37
C ILE A 38 -5.24 21.16 -13.67
N MET A 39 -5.78 21.00 -12.46
CA MET A 39 -6.23 22.14 -11.65
C MET A 39 -5.08 23.10 -11.35
N LYS A 40 -3.95 22.59 -10.86
CA LYS A 40 -2.76 23.40 -10.57
C LYS A 40 -2.21 24.10 -11.81
N LEU A 41 -2.16 23.39 -12.94
CA LEU A 41 -1.74 23.98 -14.21
C LEU A 41 -2.70 25.11 -14.64
N SER A 42 -4.00 24.91 -14.49
CA SER A 42 -5.01 25.92 -14.81
C SER A 42 -4.84 27.16 -13.92
N ASP A 43 -4.61 26.99 -12.62
CA ASP A 43 -4.39 28.11 -11.70
C ASP A 43 -3.13 28.89 -12.06
N GLU A 44 -2.04 28.21 -12.42
CA GLU A 44 -0.82 28.85 -12.92
C GLU A 44 -1.09 29.70 -14.16
N LEU A 45 -1.81 29.16 -15.15
CA LEU A 45 -2.14 29.86 -16.39
C LEU A 45 -3.03 31.09 -16.17
N HIS A 46 -3.85 31.11 -15.12
CA HIS A 46 -4.70 32.25 -14.76
C HIS A 46 -4.02 33.22 -13.78
N GLY A 47 -2.74 33.03 -13.45
CA GLY A 47 -2.00 33.89 -12.52
C GLY A 47 -2.36 33.67 -11.04
N LYS A 48 -2.96 32.53 -10.70
CA LYS A 48 -3.26 32.08 -9.33
C LYS A 48 -2.24 31.06 -8.80
N GLY A 49 -1.09 30.97 -9.45
CA GLY A 49 -0.03 30.01 -9.16
C GLY A 49 0.44 30.01 -7.71
N GLU A 50 0.52 31.19 -7.07
CA GLU A 50 0.94 31.30 -5.67
C GLU A 50 -0.04 30.62 -4.68
N GLU A 51 -1.35 30.64 -4.96
CA GLU A 51 -2.35 29.95 -4.12
C GLU A 51 -2.27 28.42 -4.25
N SER A 52 -1.74 27.96 -5.38
CA SER A 52 -1.60 26.54 -5.75
C SER A 52 -0.19 25.99 -5.58
N ALA A 53 0.74 26.85 -5.15
CA ALA A 53 2.15 26.54 -5.02
C ALA A 53 2.38 25.57 -3.86
N GLY A 54 2.89 24.37 -4.17
CA GLY A 54 3.26 23.37 -3.17
C GLY A 54 2.97 21.94 -3.58
N TYR A 55 3.31 21.02 -2.68
CA TYR A 55 3.06 19.59 -2.86
C TYR A 55 1.61 19.22 -2.50
N SER A 56 1.01 18.35 -3.31
CA SER A 56 -0.24 17.67 -2.94
C SER A 56 0.10 16.26 -2.49
N MET A 57 -0.31 15.90 -1.28
CA MET A 57 -0.22 14.53 -0.79
C MET A 57 -1.55 13.81 -1.09
N LEU A 58 -1.44 12.66 -1.74
CA LEU A 58 -2.54 11.70 -1.93
C LEU A 58 -2.34 10.53 -0.98
N ASP A 59 -3.44 9.94 -0.51
CA ASP A 59 -3.39 8.83 0.43
C ASP A 59 -3.49 7.52 -0.36
N PRO A 60 -2.36 6.81 -0.56
CA PRO A 60 -2.38 5.55 -1.28
C PRO A 60 -3.07 4.48 -0.43
N HIS A 61 -3.84 3.60 -1.08
CA HIS A 61 -4.49 2.49 -0.39
C HIS A 61 -4.12 1.15 -1.02
N LEU A 62 -3.99 0.13 -0.17
CA LEU A 62 -3.68 -1.22 -0.61
C LEU A 62 -4.96 -1.93 -1.05
N VAL A 63 -5.01 -2.38 -2.30
CA VAL A 63 -6.06 -3.22 -2.85
C VAL A 63 -5.63 -4.67 -2.75
N VAL A 64 -6.18 -5.41 -1.78
CA VAL A 64 -5.86 -6.82 -1.54
C VAL A 64 -6.65 -7.71 -2.50
N ARG A 65 -5.94 -8.58 -3.22
CA ARG A 65 -6.49 -9.59 -4.12
C ARG A 65 -5.81 -10.96 -3.88
N GLU A 66 -5.87 -11.85 -4.87
CA GLU A 66 -5.52 -13.26 -4.76
C GLU A 66 -3.99 -13.54 -4.76
N SER A 67 -3.17 -12.61 -5.23
CA SER A 67 -1.71 -12.82 -5.37
C SER A 67 -0.92 -12.73 -4.06
N THR A 68 -1.57 -12.43 -2.93
CA THR A 68 -0.95 -12.39 -1.60
C THR A 68 -1.71 -13.25 -0.62
N VAL A 69 -1.00 -13.97 0.25
CA VAL A 69 -1.59 -14.68 1.39
C VAL A 69 -0.81 -14.37 2.66
N ARG A 70 -1.50 -14.36 3.80
CA ARG A 70 -0.85 -14.33 5.10
C ARG A 70 -0.11 -15.66 5.27
N GLN A 71 1.19 -15.61 5.57
CA GLN A 71 1.86 -16.80 6.09
C GLN A 71 1.31 -17.09 7.48
N GLU A 72 0.71 -18.25 7.65
CA GLU A 72 0.50 -18.80 8.97
C GLU A 72 1.88 -19.23 9.46
N SER A 73 2.46 -18.44 10.37
CA SER A 73 3.56 -18.91 11.20
C SER A 73 3.07 -20.19 11.87
N GLY A 74 3.65 -21.33 11.50
CA GLY A 74 3.23 -22.63 12.01
C GLY A 74 3.46 -22.70 13.51
N GLU A 75 2.40 -22.51 14.30
CA GLU A 75 2.37 -22.86 15.71
C GLU A 75 1.72 -24.24 15.84
N ALA A 76 2.53 -25.29 15.63
CA ALA A 76 2.36 -26.65 16.19
C ALA A 76 3.48 -27.59 15.65
N ALA A 77 4.75 -27.25 15.90
CA ALA A 77 5.85 -28.21 15.76
C ALA A 77 7.02 -27.93 16.70
N ASP A 78 6.83 -27.18 17.80
CA ASP A 78 7.92 -26.82 18.73
C ASP A 78 7.73 -27.32 20.18
N ASP A 79 6.81 -28.28 20.40
CA ASP A 79 6.70 -29.01 21.68
C ASP A 79 7.70 -30.18 21.80
N ALA A 80 8.83 -30.11 21.09
CA ALA A 80 9.89 -31.11 21.19
C ALA A 80 11.29 -30.51 21.00
N ALA A 81 11.66 -29.51 21.81
CA ALA A 81 12.94 -29.45 22.54
C ALA A 81 13.29 -28.02 22.99
N GLY A 82 13.29 -27.80 24.30
CA GLY A 82 14.38 -27.11 25.00
C GLY A 82 14.74 -25.66 24.62
N SER A 83 14.39 -24.76 25.56
CA SER A 83 15.09 -23.51 25.94
C SER A 83 15.10 -22.32 24.97
N ASP A 84 14.15 -21.41 25.23
CA ASP A 84 14.36 -20.01 25.67
C ASP A 84 15.10 -19.01 24.74
N GLY A 85 14.44 -17.88 24.47
CA GLY A 85 15.15 -16.63 24.17
C GLY A 85 14.67 -15.74 23.03
N ARG A 86 13.39 -15.70 22.64
CA ARG A 86 12.90 -14.58 21.78
C ARG A 86 11.60 -13.96 22.30
N VAL A 87 11.77 -12.81 22.95
CA VAL A 87 10.71 -11.89 23.34
C VAL A 87 10.09 -11.27 22.06
N PRO A 88 8.76 -11.29 21.87
CA PRO A 88 8.14 -10.57 20.76
C PRO A 88 8.19 -9.06 21.03
N LYS A 89 8.74 -8.28 20.09
CA LYS A 89 8.73 -6.81 20.16
C LYS A 89 7.30 -6.30 20.04
N SER A 90 6.81 -5.66 21.09
CA SER A 90 5.55 -4.92 21.09
C SER A 90 5.61 -3.76 20.09
N VAL A 91 4.69 -3.75 19.12
CA VAL A 91 4.47 -2.59 18.24
C VAL A 91 3.64 -1.57 19.04
N THR A 92 4.31 -0.59 19.62
CA THR A 92 3.67 0.59 20.20
C THR A 92 3.09 1.43 19.07
N ARG A 93 1.76 1.53 18.98
CA ARG A 93 1.09 2.54 18.16
C ARG A 93 1.45 3.92 18.70
N MET A 94 2.08 4.75 17.87
CA MET A 94 2.20 6.19 18.15
C MET A 94 0.83 6.84 17.94
N PRO A 95 0.39 7.76 18.82
CA PRO A 95 -0.83 8.51 18.60
C PRO A 95 -0.60 9.55 17.51
N ALA A 96 -1.68 9.86 16.78
CA ALA A 96 -1.73 10.92 15.79
C ALA A 96 -1.34 12.26 16.44
N ALA A 97 -0.43 12.98 15.80
CA ALA A 97 -0.12 14.37 16.13
C ALA A 97 -1.22 15.27 15.55
N GLU A 98 -1.64 16.21 16.39
CA GLU A 98 -2.56 17.33 16.13
C GLU A 98 -2.02 18.31 15.09
#